data_AF-A0ABD5CRY0-F1
#
_entry.id   AF-A0ABD5CRY0-F1
#
_cell.length_a   1.000
_cell.length_b   1.000
_cell.length_c   1.000
_cell.angle_alpha   90.00
_cell.angle_beta   90.00
_cell.angle_gamma   90.00
#
_symmetry.space_group_name_H-M   'P 1'
#
loop_
_entity.id
_entity.type
_entity.pdbx_description
1 polymer ?
#
loop_
_entity_poly.entity_id
_entity_poly.type
_entity_poly.pdbx_seq_one_letter_code
_entity_poly.pdbx_strand_id
1 'polypeptide(L)'
;MPKHSLSALCPVAAFHAPAVAVRALVALALASLLAACADPTPGSMQLKIAQQQKLVPPANETLPLSLRAGSQEVLQDVLSAVGDEVWSCRRSGGALQWTSTGTEATLVDQARKSVGTVMPNRMFSAYDGSYMIGRLAADQTVTPDALPWQRMDARFNAGERTGEGRFARTTSVQRVLTSGGVPPNPACDQEGVSLFVPYSATYLFYRASDPAAVVPAPEPPLSAASAAQ
;
A
#
# COMPACT_ATOMS: atom_id res chain seq x y z
N MET A 1 31.08 37.87 29.88
CA MET A 1 30.35 38.88 29.07
C MET A 1 30.82 38.78 27.62
N PRO A 2 29.98 39.09 26.61
CA PRO A 2 29.45 38.04 25.71
C PRO A 2 29.89 38.13 24.23
N LYS A 3 29.47 37.07 23.49
CA LYS A 3 28.84 37.09 22.14
C LYS A 3 29.68 37.11 20.83
N HIS A 4 29.31 36.11 20.01
CA HIS A 4 29.13 36.06 18.55
C HIS A 4 30.27 35.64 17.59
N SER A 5 30.03 34.44 17.04
CA SER A 5 30.29 33.86 15.71
C SER A 5 30.51 34.85 14.55
N LEU A 6 31.43 34.55 13.63
CA LEU A 6 31.33 34.98 12.22
C LEU A 6 32.08 34.05 11.25
N SER A 7 31.52 33.99 10.04
CA SER A 7 31.67 33.00 8.98
C SER A 7 32.95 33.03 8.14
N ALA A 8 33.13 31.91 7.43
CA ALA A 8 33.96 31.71 6.25
C ALA A 8 33.76 32.76 5.14
N LEU A 9 34.77 32.89 4.27
CA LEU A 9 34.65 32.93 2.79
C LEU A 9 36.06 33.11 2.16
N CYS A 10 36.40 32.25 1.20
CA CYS A 10 37.48 32.48 0.24
C CYS A 10 37.11 33.63 -0.72
N PRO A 11 38.11 34.33 -1.30
CA PRO A 11 37.93 35.00 -2.57
C PRO A 11 38.85 34.50 -3.69
N VAL A 12 38.20 34.56 -4.85
CA VAL A 12 38.58 34.41 -6.25
C VAL A 12 39.62 35.46 -6.71
N ALA A 13 40.48 35.11 -7.69
CA ALA A 13 40.95 35.98 -8.79
C ALA A 13 41.78 35.12 -9.77
N ALA A 14 41.42 34.90 -11.05
CA ALA A 14 41.18 35.80 -12.18
C ALA A 14 42.45 36.23 -12.94
N PHE A 15 42.55 35.71 -14.18
CA PHE A 15 43.16 36.25 -15.40
C PHE A 15 44.64 36.71 -15.41
N HIS A 16 45.39 36.31 -16.43
CA HIS A 16 45.69 37.12 -17.64
C HIS A 16 46.71 36.39 -18.51
N ALA A 17 46.44 36.30 -19.82
CA ALA A 17 47.38 35.87 -20.85
C ALA A 17 48.12 37.09 -21.44
N PRO A 18 49.28 36.87 -22.07
CA PRO A 18 49.55 37.57 -23.32
C PRO A 18 50.03 36.64 -24.46
N ALA A 19 49.62 37.00 -25.67
CA ALA A 19 50.11 36.54 -26.96
C ALA A 19 51.55 37.11 -27.22
N VAL A 20 52.39 36.74 -28.18
CA VAL A 20 52.31 36.36 -29.61
C VAL A 20 53.71 35.81 -29.96
N ALA A 21 53.86 34.82 -30.87
CA ALA A 21 54.89 34.83 -31.93
C ALA A 21 54.82 33.58 -32.82
N VAL A 22 54.62 33.85 -34.11
CA VAL A 22 54.38 32.93 -35.20
C VAL A 22 55.69 32.31 -35.71
N ARG A 23 55.72 30.99 -35.91
CA ARG A 23 56.59 30.34 -36.91
C ARG A 23 55.79 29.32 -37.70
N ALA A 24 55.72 29.59 -39.00
CA ALA A 24 55.06 28.79 -40.01
C ALA A 24 55.81 27.49 -40.28
N LEU A 25 55.07 26.37 -40.35
CA LEU A 25 55.40 25.24 -41.21
C LEU A 25 54.09 24.72 -41.79
N VAL A 26 53.96 24.91 -43.10
CA VAL A 26 52.90 24.35 -43.94
C VAL A 26 53.21 22.86 -44.13
N ALA A 27 52.34 21.99 -43.63
CA ALA A 27 52.28 20.61 -44.04
C ALA A 27 50.83 20.31 -44.45
N LEU A 28 50.60 20.18 -45.76
CA LEU A 28 49.37 19.62 -46.31
C LEU A 28 49.28 18.15 -45.87
N ALA A 29 48.29 17.84 -45.03
CA ALA A 29 47.84 16.47 -44.83
C ALA A 29 46.34 16.38 -45.15
N LEU A 30 46.05 15.42 -46.02
CA LEU A 30 44.77 15.18 -46.66
C LEU A 30 43.63 14.91 -45.67
N ALA A 31 42.43 15.27 -46.13
CA ALA A 31 41.14 15.00 -45.54
C ALA A 31 40.97 13.54 -45.04
N SER A 32 40.40 13.42 -43.85
CA SER A 32 39.50 12.32 -43.49
C SER A 32 38.43 12.87 -42.54
N LEU A 33 37.34 13.37 -43.13
CA LEU A 33 36.07 13.54 -42.43
C LEU A 33 35.52 12.12 -42.16
N LEU A 34 35.82 11.57 -40.99
CA LEU A 34 34.98 10.53 -40.42
C LEU A 34 33.76 11.23 -39.82
N ALA A 35 32.71 11.34 -40.64
CA ALA A 35 31.37 11.55 -40.14
C ALA A 35 31.05 10.39 -39.20
N ALA A 36 31.17 10.65 -37.89
CA ALA A 36 30.66 9.75 -36.88
C ALA A 36 29.13 9.71 -37.06
N CYS A 37 28.65 8.65 -37.72
CA CYS A 37 27.27 8.24 -37.59
C CYS A 37 27.11 7.86 -36.12
N ALA A 38 26.57 8.79 -35.32
CA ALA A 38 26.03 8.44 -34.03
C ALA A 38 24.84 7.53 -34.29
N ASP A 39 25.07 6.22 -34.21
CA ASP A 39 23.98 5.25 -34.16
C ASP A 39 23.13 5.60 -32.93
N PRO A 40 21.82 5.88 -33.09
CA PRO A 40 20.93 5.94 -31.95
C PRO A 40 20.83 4.52 -31.41
N THR A 41 21.59 4.25 -30.34
CA THR A 41 21.49 3.02 -29.55
C THR A 41 20.01 2.67 -29.32
N PRO A 42 19.48 1.57 -29.88
CA PRO A 42 18.13 1.11 -29.56
C PRO A 42 18.19 0.37 -28.23
N GLY A 43 18.34 1.12 -27.13
CA GLY A 43 18.51 0.53 -25.80
C GLY A 43 17.89 1.34 -24.65
N SER A 44 17.39 2.54 -24.91
CA SER A 44 16.83 3.44 -23.91
C SER A 44 15.31 3.65 -24.07
N MET A 45 14.60 2.61 -24.54
CA MET A 45 13.14 2.64 -24.68
C MET A 45 12.47 1.32 -24.29
N GLN A 46 12.81 0.78 -23.11
CA GLN A 46 11.99 -0.30 -22.51
C GLN A 46 11.85 -0.16 -21.00
N LEU A 47 11.53 1.07 -20.56
CA LEU A 47 10.82 1.31 -19.30
C LEU A 47 9.52 2.09 -19.57
N LYS A 48 8.83 1.71 -20.63
CA LYS A 48 7.39 1.96 -20.79
C LYS A 48 6.81 0.64 -21.20
N ILE A 49 6.06 0.07 -20.27
CA ILE A 49 4.97 -0.92 -20.37
C ILE A 49 4.99 -1.72 -19.05
N ALA A 50 4.88 -1.03 -17.90
CA ALA A 50 4.04 -1.58 -16.85
C ALA A 50 2.62 -1.34 -17.35
N GLN A 51 2.08 -2.29 -18.12
CA GLN A 51 0.69 -2.20 -18.56
C GLN A 51 -0.15 -1.98 -17.33
N GLN A 52 -0.88 -0.86 -17.34
CA GLN A 52 -2.08 -0.66 -16.56
C GLN A 52 -3.04 -1.80 -16.89
N GLN A 53 -2.88 -2.92 -16.20
CA GLN A 53 -3.93 -3.92 -16.14
C GLN A 53 -4.95 -3.37 -15.15
N LYS A 54 -6.15 -3.08 -15.66
CA LYS A 54 -7.36 -2.97 -14.83
C LYS A 54 -7.30 -4.12 -13.83
N LEU A 55 -7.42 -3.83 -12.55
CA LEU A 55 -7.34 -4.84 -11.50
C LEU A 55 -8.45 -5.87 -11.75
N VAL A 56 -8.09 -7.02 -12.33
CA VAL A 56 -9.04 -8.12 -12.55
C VAL A 56 -9.04 -8.91 -11.26
N PRO A 57 -10.10 -8.81 -10.43
CA PRO A 57 -10.18 -9.63 -9.23
C PRO A 57 -10.20 -11.12 -9.63
N PRO A 58 -9.57 -12.01 -8.85
CA PRO A 58 -9.79 -13.44 -9.01
C PRO A 58 -11.27 -13.75 -8.81
N ALA A 59 -11.81 -14.68 -9.59
CA ALA A 59 -13.19 -15.09 -9.43
C ALA A 59 -13.39 -15.86 -8.11
N ASN A 60 -14.53 -15.68 -7.46
CA ASN A 60 -14.75 -16.19 -6.09
C ASN A 60 -14.57 -17.72 -5.99
N GLU A 61 -14.99 -18.45 -7.02
CA GLU A 61 -14.87 -19.91 -7.16
C GLU A 61 -13.43 -20.40 -7.34
N THR A 62 -12.49 -19.53 -7.70
CA THR A 62 -11.06 -19.87 -7.81
C THR A 62 -10.33 -19.76 -6.47
N LEU A 63 -10.93 -19.09 -5.49
CA LEU A 63 -10.35 -18.95 -4.16
C LEU A 63 -10.49 -20.26 -3.36
N PRO A 64 -9.61 -20.51 -2.38
CA PRO A 64 -9.81 -21.57 -1.40
C PRO A 64 -11.16 -21.45 -0.70
N LEU A 65 -11.79 -22.60 -0.38
CA LEU A 65 -13.16 -22.66 0.10
C LEU A 65 -13.42 -21.77 1.33
N SER A 66 -12.49 -21.74 2.29
CA SER A 66 -12.59 -20.92 3.50
C SER A 66 -12.53 -19.42 3.24
N LEU A 67 -12.02 -19.02 2.07
CA LEU A 67 -11.84 -17.61 1.70
C LEU A 67 -12.98 -17.06 0.82
N ARG A 68 -13.88 -17.92 0.35
CA ARG A 68 -14.95 -17.52 -0.58
C ARG A 68 -15.98 -16.61 0.09
N ALA A 69 -16.52 -15.70 -0.70
CA ALA A 69 -17.72 -14.93 -0.35
C ALA A 69 -18.95 -15.83 -0.38
N GLY A 70 -19.94 -15.51 0.45
CA GLY A 70 -21.19 -16.24 0.54
C GLY A 70 -22.06 -16.04 -0.70
N SER A 71 -23.03 -16.93 -0.92
CA SER A 71 -23.97 -16.84 -2.06
C SER A 71 -24.93 -15.65 -1.98
N GLN A 72 -25.10 -15.06 -0.80
CA GLN A 72 -25.94 -13.88 -0.56
C GLN A 72 -25.14 -12.57 -0.58
N GLU A 73 -23.93 -12.60 -1.13
CA GLU A 73 -23.06 -11.44 -1.24
C GLU A 73 -22.72 -11.13 -2.68
N VAL A 74 -22.56 -9.84 -2.97
CA VAL A 74 -22.16 -9.34 -4.27
C VAL A 74 -20.92 -8.47 -4.13
N LEU A 75 -20.01 -8.58 -5.09
CA LEU A 75 -18.81 -7.75 -5.15
C LEU A 75 -19.22 -6.29 -5.33
N GLN A 76 -18.76 -5.44 -4.41
CA GLN A 76 -19.04 -4.01 -4.40
C GLN A 76 -17.89 -3.19 -4.96
N ASP A 77 -16.66 -3.45 -4.51
CA ASP A 77 -15.48 -2.67 -4.89
C ASP A 77 -14.23 -3.55 -4.87
N VAL A 78 -13.22 -3.13 -5.64
CA VAL A 78 -11.92 -3.79 -5.73
C VAL A 78 -10.83 -2.73 -5.58
N LEU A 79 -10.07 -2.81 -4.50
CA LEU A 79 -9.04 -1.83 -4.16
C LEU A 79 -7.67 -2.50 -4.09
N SER A 80 -6.66 -1.92 -4.74
CA SER A 80 -5.28 -2.27 -4.45
C SER A 80 -4.83 -1.57 -3.17
N ALA A 81 -3.93 -2.21 -2.43
CA ALA A 81 -3.26 -1.63 -1.28
C ALA A 81 -1.75 -1.68 -1.46
N VAL A 82 -1.07 -0.58 -1.13
CA VAL A 82 0.39 -0.49 -1.09
C VAL A 82 0.81 0.28 0.16
N GLY A 83 1.76 -0.28 0.90
CA GLY A 83 2.28 0.28 2.14
C GLY A 83 3.17 -0.73 2.84
N ASP A 84 3.03 -0.84 4.15
CA ASP A 84 3.86 -1.69 4.98
C ASP A 84 3.01 -2.58 5.90
N GLU A 85 3.50 -3.78 6.17
CA GLU A 85 3.12 -4.50 7.38
C GLU A 85 4.10 -4.11 8.47
N VAL A 86 3.56 -3.64 9.59
CA VAL A 86 4.37 -3.20 10.73
C VAL A 86 4.52 -4.36 11.70
N TRP A 87 5.75 -4.57 12.16
CA TRP A 87 6.13 -5.60 13.11
C TRP A 87 6.84 -4.98 14.31
N SER A 88 6.63 -5.57 15.48
CA SER A 88 7.30 -5.20 16.72
C SER A 88 8.07 -6.39 17.25
N CYS A 89 9.34 -6.21 17.57
CA CYS A 89 10.16 -7.23 18.20
C CYS A 89 9.80 -7.32 19.69
N ARG A 90 9.18 -8.43 20.10
CA ARG A 90 8.63 -8.61 21.45
C ARG A 90 9.13 -9.89 22.08
N ARG A 91 9.26 -9.89 23.40
CA ARG A 91 9.52 -11.12 24.14
C ARG A 91 8.29 -12.00 24.17
N SER A 92 8.47 -13.25 23.76
CA SER A 92 7.47 -14.30 23.78
C SER A 92 8.11 -15.52 24.43
N GLY A 93 7.80 -15.74 25.70
CA GLY A 93 8.53 -16.69 26.53
C GLY A 93 10.01 -16.31 26.68
N GLY A 94 10.91 -17.26 26.42
CA GLY A 94 12.36 -17.07 26.54
C GLY A 94 13.05 -16.41 25.34
N ALA A 95 12.33 -16.18 24.23
CA ALA A 95 12.90 -15.70 22.98
C ALA A 95 12.29 -14.35 22.54
N LEU A 96 13.04 -13.64 21.71
CA LEU A 96 12.55 -12.47 20.99
C LEU A 96 11.94 -12.91 19.65
N GLN A 97 10.73 -12.45 19.36
CA GLN A 97 9.99 -12.81 18.17
C GLN A 97 9.30 -11.58 17.55
N TRP A 98 9.28 -11.54 16.22
CA TRP A 98 8.50 -10.55 15.48
C TRP A 98 7.01 -10.81 15.71
N THR A 99 6.29 -9.80 16.21
CA THR A 99 4.83 -9.81 16.33
C THR A 99 4.24 -8.76 15.39
N SER A 100 3.34 -9.17 14.50
CA SER A 100 2.65 -8.23 13.61
C SER A 100 1.82 -7.25 14.46
N THR A 101 1.97 -5.97 14.17
CA THR A 101 1.13 -4.91 14.73
C THR A 101 0.02 -4.51 13.76
N GLY A 102 0.15 -4.86 12.48
CA GLY A 102 -0.89 -4.76 11.46
C GLY A 102 -0.41 -4.03 10.20
N THR A 103 -1.31 -4.00 9.22
CA THR A 103 -1.08 -3.36 7.92
C THR A 103 -1.37 -1.87 7.99
N GLU A 104 -0.45 -1.07 7.46
CA GLU A 104 -0.65 0.36 7.18
C GLU A 104 -0.43 0.58 5.69
N ALA A 105 -1.51 0.78 4.93
CA ALA A 105 -1.41 0.93 3.47
C ALA A 105 -2.46 1.86 2.89
N THR A 106 -2.10 2.50 1.78
CA THR A 106 -3.02 3.34 1.00
C THR A 106 -3.88 2.46 0.12
N LEU A 107 -5.19 2.71 0.09
CA LEU A 107 -6.15 2.05 -0.78
C LEU A 107 -6.31 2.85 -2.08
N VAL A 108 -6.20 2.16 -3.21
CA VAL A 108 -6.23 2.74 -4.56
C VAL A 108 -7.31 2.04 -5.38
N ASP A 109 -8.17 2.81 -6.03
CA ASP A 109 -9.23 2.28 -6.87
C ASP A 109 -8.76 1.92 -8.30
N GLN A 110 -9.67 1.36 -9.10
CA GLN A 110 -9.38 1.01 -10.49
C GLN A 110 -9.06 2.21 -11.39
N ALA A 111 -9.49 3.41 -11.00
CA ALA A 111 -9.15 4.67 -11.67
C ALA A 111 -7.81 5.25 -11.19
N ARG A 112 -7.05 4.50 -10.39
CA ARG A 112 -5.74 4.87 -9.82
C ARG A 112 -5.81 6.05 -8.85
N LYS A 113 -6.99 6.33 -8.30
CA LYS A 113 -7.16 7.36 -7.29
C LYS A 113 -6.91 6.76 -5.92
N SER A 114 -6.18 7.48 -5.06
CA SER A 114 -6.18 7.18 -3.62
C SER A 114 -7.56 7.47 -3.05
N VAL A 115 -8.13 6.50 -2.34
CA VAL A 115 -9.52 6.55 -1.86
C VAL A 115 -9.65 6.32 -0.37
N GLY A 116 -8.56 5.95 0.31
CA GLY A 116 -8.60 5.59 1.72
C GLY A 116 -7.34 4.90 2.20
N THR A 117 -7.42 4.31 3.38
CA THR A 117 -6.34 3.55 4.01
C THR A 117 -6.86 2.27 4.65
N VAL A 118 -5.99 1.26 4.72
CA VAL A 118 -6.12 0.15 5.66
C VAL A 118 -5.12 0.39 6.79
N MET A 119 -5.56 0.11 8.01
CA MET A 119 -4.85 0.37 9.27
C MET A 119 -4.84 -0.89 10.14
N PRO A 120 -4.02 -0.91 11.20
CA PRO A 120 -4.04 -1.96 12.21
C PRO A 120 -5.46 -2.33 12.67
N ASN A 121 -5.62 -3.57 13.13
CA ASN A 121 -6.91 -4.17 13.49
C ASN A 121 -7.90 -4.39 12.32
N ARG A 122 -7.42 -4.47 11.07
CA ARG A 122 -8.25 -4.64 9.87
C ARG A 122 -9.31 -3.53 9.75
N MET A 123 -8.89 -2.30 10.04
CA MET A 123 -9.73 -1.12 9.88
C MET A 123 -9.50 -0.52 8.48
N PHE A 124 -10.57 -0.26 7.76
CA PHE A 124 -10.58 0.38 6.45
C PHE A 124 -11.28 1.72 6.58
N SER A 125 -10.65 2.80 6.16
CA SER A 125 -11.22 4.15 6.17
C SER A 125 -11.16 4.73 4.78
N ALA A 126 -12.27 5.26 4.28
CA ALA A 126 -12.35 5.94 3.00
C ALA A 126 -12.36 7.47 3.18
N TYR A 127 -11.98 8.20 2.14
CA TYR A 127 -11.98 9.67 2.15
C TYR A 127 -13.38 10.29 2.08
N ASP A 128 -14.41 9.48 1.84
CA ASP A 128 -15.82 9.90 1.92
C ASP A 128 -16.38 9.80 3.36
N GLY A 129 -15.52 9.62 4.36
CA GLY A 129 -15.87 9.51 5.77
C GLY A 129 -16.40 8.13 6.18
N SER A 130 -16.60 7.20 5.24
CA SER A 130 -17.01 5.84 5.57
C SER A 130 -15.87 4.97 6.07
N TYR A 131 -16.18 4.04 6.97
CA TYR A 131 -15.21 3.10 7.51
C TYR A 131 -15.83 1.72 7.75
N MET A 132 -14.96 0.72 7.90
CA MET A 132 -15.31 -0.63 8.31
C MET A 132 -14.20 -1.21 9.19
N ILE A 133 -14.58 -1.99 10.20
CA ILE A 133 -13.65 -2.76 11.04
C ILE A 133 -13.96 -4.25 10.83
N GLY A 134 -12.95 -5.01 10.42
CA GLY A 134 -13.07 -6.42 10.12
C GLY A 134 -12.66 -7.36 11.26
N ARG A 135 -13.35 -8.49 11.39
CA ARG A 135 -12.86 -9.67 12.12
C ARG A 135 -12.34 -10.70 11.11
N LEU A 136 -11.19 -11.29 11.41
CA LEU A 136 -10.69 -12.43 10.65
C LEU A 136 -11.66 -13.63 10.78
N ALA A 137 -12.18 -14.10 9.66
CA ALA A 137 -13.02 -15.29 9.57
C ALA A 137 -12.21 -16.53 9.17
N ALA A 138 -11.26 -16.36 8.23
CA ALA A 138 -10.33 -17.38 7.81
C ALA A 138 -9.08 -16.75 7.18
N ASP A 139 -7.98 -17.51 7.16
CA ASP A 139 -6.79 -17.18 6.40
C ASP A 139 -6.17 -18.41 5.73
N GLN A 140 -5.34 -18.17 4.71
CA GLN A 140 -4.56 -19.20 4.05
C GLN A 140 -3.30 -18.61 3.42
N THR A 141 -2.16 -19.25 3.66
CA THR A 141 -0.91 -18.93 2.96
C THR A 141 -0.95 -19.53 1.55
N VAL A 142 -0.95 -18.67 0.53
CA VAL A 142 -0.98 -19.07 -0.89
C VAL A 142 0.38 -18.90 -1.55
N THR A 143 1.09 -17.82 -1.21
CA THR A 143 2.45 -17.55 -1.68
C THR A 143 3.39 -17.63 -0.48
N PRO A 144 4.46 -18.45 -0.53
CA PRO A 144 5.52 -18.40 0.46
C PRO A 144 6.07 -16.97 0.59
N ASP A 145 6.43 -16.56 1.79
CA ASP A 145 7.03 -15.24 2.08
C ASP A 145 6.15 -14.01 1.80
N ALA A 146 4.85 -14.21 1.60
CA ALA A 146 3.85 -13.14 1.60
C ALA A 146 2.84 -13.34 2.74
N LEU A 147 2.24 -12.24 3.20
CA LEU A 147 1.16 -12.33 4.18
C LEU A 147 0.02 -13.24 3.68
N PRO A 148 -0.66 -14.00 4.56
CA PRO A 148 -1.76 -14.88 4.16
C PRO A 148 -2.87 -14.12 3.44
N TRP A 149 -3.53 -14.79 2.51
CA TRP A 149 -4.83 -14.35 2.04
C TRP A 149 -5.83 -14.49 3.19
N GLN A 150 -6.80 -13.59 3.26
CA GLN A 150 -7.73 -13.52 4.39
C GLN A 150 -9.16 -13.30 3.92
N ARG A 151 -10.07 -13.88 4.69
CA ARG A 151 -11.48 -13.55 4.67
C ARG A 151 -11.81 -12.83 5.97
N MET A 152 -12.47 -11.69 5.85
CA MET A 152 -12.85 -10.87 6.98
C MET A 152 -14.35 -10.61 6.94
N ASP A 153 -15.02 -10.77 8.09
CA ASP A 153 -16.40 -10.32 8.26
C ASP A 153 -16.39 -8.90 8.82
N ALA A 154 -17.29 -8.04 8.34
CA ALA A 154 -17.48 -6.74 8.95
C ALA A 154 -18.05 -6.92 10.37
N ARG A 155 -17.35 -6.37 11.37
CA ARG A 155 -17.85 -6.22 12.74
C ARG A 155 -18.63 -4.93 12.91
N PHE A 156 -18.10 -3.86 12.30
CA PHE A 156 -18.69 -2.53 12.30
C PHE A 156 -18.48 -1.91 10.93
N ASN A 157 -19.45 -1.16 10.45
CA ASN A 157 -19.33 -0.31 9.29
C ASN A 157 -20.22 0.93 9.49
N ALA A 158 -19.81 2.06 8.91
CA ALA A 158 -20.61 3.27 8.92
C ALA A 158 -20.14 4.23 7.83
N GLY A 159 -20.94 5.27 7.58
CA GLY A 159 -20.57 6.46 6.82
C GLY A 159 -21.23 7.68 7.43
N GLU A 160 -20.98 8.86 6.84
CA GLU A 160 -21.53 10.13 7.35
C GLU A 160 -23.06 10.12 7.42
N ARG A 161 -23.69 9.45 6.45
CA ARG A 161 -25.12 9.15 6.44
C ARG A 161 -25.30 7.64 6.47
N THR A 162 -26.34 7.17 7.16
CA THR A 162 -26.59 5.73 7.37
C THR A 162 -26.64 4.97 6.04
N GLY A 163 -25.69 4.05 5.86
CA GLY A 163 -25.59 3.23 4.66
C GLY A 163 -25.14 3.98 3.39
N GLU A 164 -24.61 5.20 3.53
CA GLU A 164 -23.96 5.93 2.44
C GLU A 164 -22.44 5.90 2.61
N GLY A 165 -21.72 5.87 1.49
CA GLY A 165 -20.25 5.81 1.48
C GLY A 165 -19.72 4.41 1.17
N ARG A 166 -18.47 4.38 0.73
CA ARG A 166 -17.79 3.21 0.15
C ARG A 166 -17.78 2.01 1.08
N PHE A 167 -17.62 2.19 2.39
CA PHE A 167 -17.52 1.07 3.33
C PHE A 167 -18.77 0.84 4.18
N ALA A 168 -19.77 1.72 4.07
CA ALA A 168 -20.93 1.73 4.97
C ALA A 168 -21.89 0.52 4.83
N ARG A 169 -21.77 -0.27 3.76
CA ARG A 169 -22.58 -1.49 3.53
C ARG A 169 -21.75 -2.75 3.37
N THR A 170 -20.45 -2.67 3.65
CA THR A 170 -19.56 -3.82 3.50
C THR A 170 -19.95 -4.90 4.50
N THR A 171 -20.28 -6.10 4.03
CA THR A 171 -20.54 -7.28 4.86
C THR A 171 -19.28 -8.09 5.10
N SER A 172 -18.38 -8.11 4.12
CA SER A 172 -17.13 -8.85 4.20
C SER A 172 -16.08 -8.32 3.23
N VAL A 173 -14.84 -8.72 3.47
CA VAL A 173 -13.67 -8.38 2.65
C VAL A 173 -12.83 -9.62 2.42
N GLN A 174 -12.35 -9.78 1.19
CA GLN A 174 -11.27 -10.73 0.88
C GLN A 174 -9.99 -9.95 0.64
N ARG A 175 -8.91 -10.38 1.28
CA ARG A 175 -7.54 -9.93 1.01
C ARG A 175 -6.84 -11.02 0.20
N VAL A 176 -6.47 -10.70 -1.02
CA VAL A 176 -5.88 -11.65 -1.97
C VAL A 176 -4.71 -11.00 -2.72
N LEU A 177 -4.00 -11.80 -3.51
CA LEU A 177 -2.86 -11.33 -4.32
C LEU A 177 -1.83 -10.56 -3.47
N THR A 178 -1.59 -11.04 -2.25
CA THR A 178 -0.62 -10.47 -1.33
C THR A 178 0.81 -10.67 -1.84
N SER A 179 1.65 -9.68 -1.61
CA SER A 179 3.09 -9.73 -1.84
C SER A 179 3.82 -9.05 -0.69
N GLY A 180 4.85 -9.70 -0.14
CA GLY A 180 5.64 -9.18 0.97
C GLY A 180 4.87 -9.10 2.30
N GLY A 181 5.30 -8.20 3.17
CA GLY A 181 4.75 -8.00 4.52
C GLY A 181 5.21 -9.01 5.58
N VAL A 182 6.02 -10.02 5.21
CA VAL A 182 6.63 -10.96 6.15
C VAL A 182 8.06 -10.49 6.48
N PRO A 183 8.50 -10.45 7.75
CA PRO A 183 9.84 -9.98 8.13
C PRO A 183 10.92 -10.78 7.39
N PRO A 184 11.71 -10.14 6.52
CA PRO A 184 12.93 -10.78 6.05
C PRO A 184 13.90 -10.86 7.23
N ASN A 185 14.84 -11.81 7.17
CA ASN A 185 16.05 -11.73 8.01
C ASN A 185 16.62 -10.30 7.88
N PRO A 186 16.75 -9.52 8.98
CA PRO A 186 17.27 -9.92 10.29
C PRO A 186 16.26 -10.54 11.28
N ALA A 187 16.79 -11.41 12.13
CA ALA A 187 16.11 -11.90 13.32
C ALA A 187 15.75 -10.76 14.29
N CYS A 188 14.66 -10.93 15.02
CA CYS A 188 14.26 -10.05 16.12
C CYS A 188 15.25 -10.25 17.30
N ASP A 189 16.25 -9.37 17.41
CA ASP A 189 17.36 -9.44 18.37
C ASP A 189 17.34 -8.34 19.44
N GLN A 190 16.62 -7.25 19.19
CA GLN A 190 16.44 -6.14 20.12
C GLN A 190 14.96 -5.90 20.43
N GLU A 191 14.57 -6.10 21.69
CA GLU A 191 13.19 -5.87 22.13
C GLU A 191 12.76 -4.41 21.94
N GLY A 192 11.51 -4.20 21.50
CA GLY A 192 10.91 -2.87 21.33
C GLY A 192 11.19 -2.20 19.98
N VAL A 193 12.08 -2.75 19.14
CA VAL A 193 12.28 -2.20 17.79
C VAL A 193 11.08 -2.53 16.89
N SER A 194 10.81 -1.62 15.96
CA SER A 194 9.78 -1.80 14.93
C SER A 194 10.41 -2.04 13.57
N LEU A 195 9.78 -2.87 12.75
CA LEU A 195 10.17 -3.16 11.37
C LEU A 195 8.98 -2.89 10.45
N PHE A 196 9.22 -2.11 9.42
CA PHE A 196 8.26 -1.81 8.35
C PHE A 196 8.62 -2.65 7.14
N VAL A 197 7.76 -3.60 6.80
CA VAL A 197 8.01 -4.53 5.70
C VAL A 197 7.12 -4.17 4.52
N PRO A 198 7.68 -3.85 3.35
CA PRO A 198 6.90 -3.51 2.17
C PRO A 198 5.87 -4.57 1.83
N TYR A 199 4.65 -4.11 1.56
CA TYR A 199 3.47 -4.95 1.39
C TYR A 199 2.57 -4.40 0.28
N SER A 200 1.99 -5.31 -0.49
CA SER A 200 0.85 -5.00 -1.35
C SER A 200 -0.19 -6.12 -1.37
N ALA A 201 -1.43 -5.77 -1.69
CA ALA A 201 -2.54 -6.72 -1.85
C ALA A 201 -3.68 -6.14 -2.69
N THR A 202 -4.65 -7.00 -2.98
CA THR A 202 -5.97 -6.63 -3.49
C THR A 202 -7.04 -6.95 -2.46
N TYR A 203 -7.90 -5.96 -2.17
CA TYR A 203 -9.06 -6.10 -1.31
C TYR A 203 -10.34 -6.10 -2.16
N LEU A 204 -11.12 -7.17 -2.03
CA LEU A 204 -12.45 -7.30 -2.62
C LEU A 204 -13.48 -7.05 -1.53
N PHE A 205 -14.22 -5.95 -1.65
CA PHE A 205 -15.27 -5.59 -0.71
C PHE A 205 -16.60 -6.13 -1.21
N TYR A 206 -17.33 -6.84 -0.34
CA TYR A 206 -18.63 -7.39 -0.64
C TYR A 206 -19.70 -6.73 0.23
N ARG A 207 -20.93 -6.73 -0.28
CA ARG A 207 -22.14 -6.35 0.45
C ARG A 207 -23.19 -7.43 0.29
N ALA A 208 -24.23 -7.40 1.12
CA ALA A 208 -25.41 -8.23 0.92
C ALA A 208 -26.04 -7.99 -0.46
N SER A 209 -26.47 -9.06 -1.11
CA SER A 209 -27.21 -9.02 -2.37
C SER A 209 -28.58 -8.36 -2.20
N ASP A 210 -29.20 -8.57 -1.04
CA ASP A 210 -30.43 -7.89 -0.62
C ASP A 210 -30.11 -6.83 0.45
N PRO A 211 -30.32 -5.53 0.17
CA PRO A 211 -30.10 -4.46 1.13
C PRO A 211 -30.94 -4.58 2.41
N ALA A 212 -32.08 -5.27 2.39
CA ALA A 212 -32.95 -5.46 3.55
C ALA A 212 -32.42 -6.50 4.55
N ALA A 213 -31.58 -7.44 4.09
CA ALA A 213 -31.00 -8.49 4.94
C ALA A 213 -29.94 -7.98 5.95
N VAL A 214 -29.51 -6.72 5.82
CA VAL A 214 -28.49 -6.10 6.68
C VAL A 214 -29.10 -5.38 7.89
N VAL A 215 -30.41 -5.16 7.93
CA VAL A 215 -31.07 -4.55 9.08
C VAL A 215 -31.22 -5.61 10.18
N PRO A 216 -30.58 -5.46 11.36
CA PRO A 216 -30.91 -6.31 12.50
C PRO A 216 -32.41 -6.18 12.76
N ALA A 217 -33.12 -7.29 12.94
CA ALA A 217 -34.52 -7.25 13.34
C ALA A 217 -34.66 -6.27 14.53
N PRO A 218 -35.65 -5.36 14.53
CA PRO A 218 -35.81 -4.42 15.62
C PRO A 218 -35.90 -5.20 16.93
N GLU A 219 -35.05 -4.84 17.90
CA GLU A 219 -35.14 -5.39 19.25
C GLU A 219 -36.59 -5.19 19.74
N PRO A 220 -37.24 -6.24 20.28
CA PRO A 220 -38.58 -6.08 20.82
C PRO A 220 -38.54 -4.98 21.90
N PRO A 221 -39.54 -4.07 21.92
CA PRO A 221 -39.54 -2.99 22.90
C PRO A 221 -39.46 -3.59 24.30
N LEU A 222 -38.51 -3.09 25.10
CA LEU A 222 -38.46 -3.34 26.53
C LEU A 222 -39.86 -3.07 27.08
N SER A 223 -40.54 -4.15 27.48
CA SER A 223 -41.87 -4.07 28.05
C SER A 223 -41.80 -3.13 29.25
N ALA A 224 -42.59 -2.05 29.21
CA ALA A 224 -42.83 -1.17 30.34
C ALA A 224 -43.69 -1.93 31.38
N ALA A 225 -43.12 -2.99 31.96
CA ALA A 225 -43.66 -3.75 33.06
C ALA A 225 -42.72 -3.60 34.26
N SER A 226 -42.49 -2.37 34.69
CA SER A 226 -41.96 -2.06 36.02
C SER A 226 -42.30 -0.62 36.40
N ALA A 227 -43.59 -0.32 36.42
CA ALA A 227 -44.14 0.87 37.07
C ALA A 227 -45.47 0.51 37.73
N ALA A 228 -45.42 -0.42 38.67
CA ALA A 228 -46.43 -0.63 39.71
C ALA A 228 -45.87 -1.58 40.77
N GLN A 229 -45.16 -1.00 41.75
CA GLN A 229 -45.11 -1.45 43.14
C GLN A 229 -44.52 -0.32 43.98
#